data_AF-A0A8S2NYL9-F1
#
_entry.id   AF-A0A8S2NYL9-F1
#
_cell.length_a   1.000
_cell.length_b   1.000
_cell.length_c   1.000
_cell.angle_alpha   90.00
_cell.angle_beta   90.00
_cell.angle_gamma   90.00
#
_symmetry.space_group_name_H-M   'P 1'
#
loop_
_entity.id
_entity.type
_entity.pdbx_description
1 polymer ?
#
loop_
_entity_poly.entity_id
_entity_poly.type
_entity_poly.pdbx_seq_one_letter_code
_entity_poly.pdbx_strand_id
1 'polypeptide(L)'
;SGKTAAFLLPILHMIFEEGPVRSPQAKFGNNRKQYPLCLVMAPTRELASQIYDEARKFSYRSMVRSCVVYGGADIGFQTRDLDKGAHLLVATPGRLNDLIQRGRVGLANVRYLVLDEADRMLDMGFEPQIREIVERSDMPTTGQRLTLMFSATFPKQIQELARDFLHDYVFLAIGRVGSTSQNITQKIVWVEEAEKRSFLLDLLNIQSDALTLVFVETKRGADMLEEFLCNHQYSVNSIHGDRSQAQREEALKSFKNARTPILVATSVAARGLDIPNVKHVINFDLPSDIDEYVHRIGRTGRAGMLGQATSFFNEKNRNIAVDLLDILSESHQEVPEWLEGLSKEAKKDNFSRRNYGGGRRAGGFGARDYRNPTQLRGNRGGGGGGGGGNRAGSSTGGYNNHQQQWDGSNSGASGNMWSGDHSTGGGYDRFQQQTGGGNANSRQPDQSWWDSTS
;
A
#
# COMPACT_ATOMS: atom_id res chain seq x y z
N SER A 1 -4.09 -8.63 13.02
CA SER A 1 -5.44 -8.12 12.71
C SER A 1 -6.32 -9.15 11.99
N GLY A 2 -5.79 -10.19 11.33
CA GLY A 2 -6.65 -11.23 10.72
C GLY A 2 -7.49 -10.75 9.53
N LYS A 3 -7.13 -9.61 8.92
CA LYS A 3 -7.86 -8.99 7.79
C LYS A 3 -8.15 -9.99 6.67
N THR A 4 -7.12 -10.74 6.27
CA THR A 4 -7.21 -11.73 5.19
C THR A 4 -8.29 -12.78 5.42
N ALA A 5 -8.34 -13.37 6.62
CA ALA A 5 -9.40 -14.32 6.96
C ALA A 5 -10.78 -13.63 7.05
N ALA A 6 -10.83 -12.40 7.57
CA ALA A 6 -12.08 -11.66 7.73
C ALA A 6 -12.81 -11.40 6.41
N PHE A 7 -12.10 -11.19 5.29
CA PHE A 7 -12.73 -11.09 3.98
C PHE A 7 -12.77 -12.43 3.22
N LEU A 8 -11.74 -13.29 3.30
CA LEU A 8 -11.71 -14.53 2.51
C LEU A 8 -12.76 -15.54 2.96
N LEU A 9 -12.96 -15.73 4.27
CA LEU A 9 -13.88 -16.74 4.79
C LEU A 9 -15.33 -16.49 4.34
N PRO A 10 -15.94 -15.30 4.53
CA PRO A 10 -17.30 -15.06 4.06
C PRO A 10 -17.40 -15.08 2.52
N ILE A 11 -16.40 -14.57 1.80
CA ILE A 11 -16.41 -14.60 0.32
C ILE A 11 -16.40 -16.05 -0.19
N LEU A 12 -15.50 -16.88 0.34
CA LEU A 12 -15.41 -18.29 -0.08
C LEU A 12 -16.68 -19.06 0.29
N HIS A 13 -17.25 -18.82 1.48
CA HIS A 13 -18.53 -19.41 1.87
C HIS A 13 -19.63 -19.09 0.85
N MET A 14 -19.78 -17.82 0.46
CA MET A 14 -20.76 -17.43 -0.54
C MET A 14 -20.50 -18.07 -1.92
N ILE A 15 -19.24 -18.13 -2.35
CA ILE A 15 -18.88 -18.78 -3.63
C ILE A 15 -19.20 -20.28 -3.58
N PHE A 16 -19.03 -20.94 -2.43
CA PHE A 16 -19.38 -22.35 -2.26
C PHE A 16 -20.89 -22.59 -2.30
N GLU A 17 -21.68 -21.72 -1.67
CA GLU A 17 -23.15 -21.78 -1.67
C GLU A 17 -23.76 -21.47 -3.05
N GLU A 18 -23.27 -20.41 -3.72
CA GLU A 18 -23.81 -19.95 -5.01
C GLU A 18 -23.39 -20.85 -6.19
N GLY A 19 -22.28 -21.59 -6.03
CA GLY A 19 -21.75 -22.48 -7.05
C GLY A 19 -21.11 -21.76 -8.25
N PRO A 20 -20.69 -22.52 -9.28
CA PRO A 20 -19.94 -21.97 -10.41
C PRO A 20 -20.82 -21.12 -11.33
N VAL A 21 -20.32 -19.95 -11.72
CA VAL A 21 -20.98 -19.05 -12.67
C VAL A 21 -20.52 -19.39 -14.09
N ARG A 22 -21.45 -19.38 -15.06
CA ARG A 22 -21.11 -19.55 -16.47
C ARG A 22 -20.30 -18.34 -16.95
N SER A 23 -19.12 -18.58 -17.50
CA SER A 23 -18.30 -17.53 -18.12
C SER A 23 -19.04 -16.89 -19.31
N PRO A 24 -19.01 -15.55 -19.47
CA PRO A 24 -19.73 -14.84 -20.54
C PRO A 24 -19.34 -15.25 -21.98
N GLN A 25 -18.27 -16.03 -22.16
CA GLN A 25 -17.77 -16.43 -23.49
C GLN A 25 -17.23 -17.87 -23.48
N ALA A 26 -18.09 -18.87 -23.33
CA ALA A 26 -17.79 -20.24 -23.77
C ALA A 26 -18.42 -20.50 -25.16
N LYS A 27 -18.08 -19.66 -26.16
CA LYS A 27 -18.41 -19.93 -27.56
C LYS A 27 -17.14 -20.38 -28.28
N PHE A 28 -17.17 -21.61 -28.81
CA PHE A 28 -16.25 -22.22 -29.79
C PHE A 28 -14.99 -21.39 -30.13
N GLY A 29 -13.87 -21.70 -29.48
CA GLY A 29 -12.58 -21.10 -29.80
C GLY A 29 -11.68 -20.94 -28.58
N ASN A 30 -10.38 -20.89 -28.82
CA ASN A 30 -9.24 -20.83 -27.90
C ASN A 30 -9.19 -19.56 -27.02
N ASN A 31 -10.33 -19.08 -26.51
CA ASN A 31 -10.41 -17.86 -25.74
C ASN A 31 -10.10 -18.14 -24.27
N ARG A 32 -8.82 -18.06 -23.92
CA ARG A 32 -8.30 -18.36 -22.58
C ARG A 32 -8.54 -17.25 -21.55
N LYS A 33 -9.43 -16.31 -21.86
CA LYS A 33 -9.77 -15.17 -21.00
C LYS A 33 -10.48 -15.67 -19.73
N GLN A 34 -9.93 -15.32 -18.57
CA GLN A 34 -10.48 -15.70 -17.27
C GLN A 34 -11.40 -14.62 -16.70
N TYR A 35 -12.43 -15.03 -15.96
CA TYR A 35 -13.44 -14.15 -15.37
C TYR A 35 -13.60 -14.47 -13.87
N PRO A 36 -12.72 -13.94 -13.00
CA PRO A 36 -12.79 -14.21 -11.57
C PRO A 36 -14.09 -13.69 -10.93
N LEU A 37 -14.56 -14.42 -9.92
CA LEU A 37 -15.70 -14.05 -9.06
C LEU A 37 -15.25 -13.10 -7.94
N CYS A 38 -14.04 -13.33 -7.43
CA CYS A 38 -13.42 -12.48 -6.42
C CYS A 38 -12.11 -11.91 -6.96
N LEU A 39 -11.97 -10.59 -6.87
CA LEU A 39 -10.73 -9.87 -7.13
C LEU A 39 -10.23 -9.26 -5.83
N VAL A 40 -9.00 -9.59 -5.43
CA VAL A 40 -8.29 -8.95 -4.32
C VAL A 40 -7.12 -8.16 -4.88
N MET A 41 -7.15 -6.84 -4.73
CA MET A 41 -6.04 -5.96 -5.08
C MET A 41 -5.18 -5.68 -3.85
N ALA A 42 -3.86 -5.82 -4.02
CA ALA A 42 -2.87 -5.53 -3.00
C ALA A 42 -1.74 -4.65 -3.57
N PRO A 43 -1.14 -3.74 -2.78
CA PRO A 43 -0.10 -2.80 -3.26
C PRO A 43 1.21 -3.48 -3.69
N THR A 44 1.50 -4.67 -3.17
CA THR A 44 2.80 -5.31 -3.38
C THR A 44 2.68 -6.79 -3.69
N ARG A 45 3.67 -7.31 -4.39
CA ARG A 45 3.81 -8.72 -4.71
C ARG A 45 3.76 -9.58 -3.45
N GLU A 46 4.43 -9.14 -2.40
CA GLU A 46 4.61 -9.94 -1.20
C GLU A 46 3.30 -10.06 -0.43
N LEU A 47 2.55 -8.97 -0.28
CA LEU A 47 1.20 -9.00 0.27
C LEU A 47 0.24 -9.82 -0.61
N ALA A 48 0.32 -9.65 -1.94
CA ALA A 48 -0.47 -10.47 -2.87
C ALA A 48 -0.18 -11.97 -2.72
N SER A 49 1.09 -12.35 -2.54
CA SER A 49 1.50 -13.74 -2.34
C SER A 49 1.01 -14.28 -1.00
N GLN A 50 1.06 -13.48 0.07
CA GLN A 50 0.52 -13.87 1.39
C GLN A 50 -0.99 -14.12 1.34
N ILE A 51 -1.74 -13.19 0.75
CA ILE A 51 -3.19 -13.34 0.58
C ILE A 51 -3.50 -14.57 -0.26
N TYR A 52 -2.73 -14.81 -1.32
CA TYR A 52 -2.87 -16.00 -2.15
C TYR A 52 -2.61 -17.30 -1.40
N ASP A 53 -1.54 -17.37 -0.60
CA ASP A 53 -1.21 -18.55 0.20
C ASP A 53 -2.30 -18.84 1.24
N GLU A 54 -2.85 -17.82 1.89
CA GLU A 54 -4.02 -17.97 2.77
C GLU A 54 -5.27 -18.40 2.00
N ALA A 55 -5.53 -17.81 0.83
CA ALA A 55 -6.65 -18.19 -0.03
C ALA A 55 -6.57 -19.66 -0.45
N ARG A 56 -5.36 -20.19 -0.73
CA ARG A 56 -5.17 -21.61 -1.04
C ARG A 56 -5.46 -22.52 0.15
N LYS A 57 -5.11 -22.11 1.37
CA LYS A 57 -5.43 -22.87 2.59
C LYS A 57 -6.94 -22.94 2.80
N PHE A 58 -7.63 -21.81 2.68
CA PHE A 58 -9.08 -21.74 2.86
C PHE A 58 -9.88 -22.36 1.70
N SER A 59 -9.32 -22.41 0.49
CA SER A 59 -9.93 -23.08 -0.65
C SER A 59 -9.55 -24.56 -0.78
N TYR A 60 -8.78 -25.11 0.17
CA TYR A 60 -8.36 -26.51 0.14
C TYR A 60 -9.58 -27.46 0.13
N ARG A 61 -9.52 -28.50 -0.72
CA ARG A 61 -10.62 -29.45 -0.98
C ARG A 61 -11.91 -28.83 -1.51
N SER A 62 -11.83 -27.62 -2.08
CA SER A 62 -12.92 -27.02 -2.85
C SER A 62 -12.58 -27.02 -4.35
N MET A 63 -13.58 -26.69 -5.18
CA MET A 63 -13.39 -26.45 -6.62
C MET A 63 -12.92 -25.02 -6.92
N VAL A 64 -12.84 -24.15 -5.91
CA VAL A 64 -12.37 -22.78 -6.07
C VAL A 64 -10.86 -22.80 -6.30
N ARG A 65 -10.47 -22.15 -7.38
CA ARG A 65 -9.08 -22.03 -7.80
C ARG A 65 -8.63 -20.59 -7.64
N SER A 66 -7.69 -20.40 -6.72
CA SER A 66 -7.04 -19.12 -6.49
C SER A 66 -5.87 -18.94 -7.45
N CYS A 67 -5.63 -17.69 -7.88
CA CYS A 67 -4.50 -17.25 -8.70
C CYS A 67 -3.83 -16.04 -8.07
N VAL A 68 -2.55 -15.82 -8.38
CA VAL A 68 -1.85 -14.59 -8.03
C VAL A 68 -1.10 -14.00 -9.23
N VAL A 69 -1.21 -12.69 -9.44
CA VAL A 69 -0.50 -11.97 -10.50
C VAL A 69 0.11 -10.67 -9.99
N TYR A 70 1.39 -10.46 -10.26
CA TYR A 70 2.10 -9.25 -9.83
C TYR A 70 3.26 -8.88 -10.75
N GLY A 71 3.70 -7.62 -10.68
CA GLY A 71 4.86 -7.11 -11.41
C GLY A 71 6.20 -7.74 -10.99
N GLY A 72 7.25 -7.55 -11.79
CA GLY A 72 8.60 -8.03 -11.47
C GLY A 72 8.79 -9.57 -11.55
N ALA A 73 7.84 -10.29 -12.13
CA ALA A 73 7.96 -11.71 -12.47
C ALA A 73 7.54 -11.96 -13.92
N ASP A 74 8.01 -13.09 -14.45
CA ASP A 74 7.66 -13.55 -15.80
C ASP A 74 6.15 -13.62 -15.99
N ILE A 75 5.66 -12.89 -17.00
CA ILE A 75 4.23 -12.84 -17.32
C ILE A 75 3.77 -14.14 -17.99
N GLY A 76 4.67 -14.84 -18.69
CA GLY A 76 4.36 -16.11 -19.35
C GLY A 76 3.91 -17.18 -18.36
N PHE A 77 4.62 -17.32 -17.24
CA PHE A 77 4.25 -18.21 -16.14
C PHE A 77 2.89 -17.87 -15.55
N GLN A 78 2.65 -16.59 -15.22
CA GLN A 78 1.37 -16.13 -14.66
C GLN A 78 0.21 -16.36 -15.64
N THR A 79 0.44 -16.12 -16.92
CA THR A 79 -0.55 -16.33 -17.98
C THR A 79 -0.90 -17.82 -18.14
N ARG A 80 0.11 -18.71 -18.13
CA ARG A 80 -0.13 -20.16 -18.16
C ARG A 80 -0.84 -20.65 -16.90
N ASP A 81 -0.62 -20.00 -15.76
CA ASP A 81 -1.32 -20.38 -14.54
C ASP A 81 -2.79 -19.95 -14.54
N LEU A 82 -3.08 -18.75 -15.06
CA LEU A 82 -4.44 -18.26 -15.31
C LEU A 82 -5.20 -19.18 -16.28
N ASP A 83 -4.55 -19.71 -17.31
CA ASP A 83 -5.17 -20.60 -18.31
C ASP A 83 -5.78 -21.88 -17.70
N LYS A 84 -5.38 -22.24 -16.47
CA LYS A 84 -5.92 -23.38 -15.73
C LYS A 84 -7.20 -23.05 -14.93
N GLY A 85 -7.67 -21.79 -14.98
CA GLY A 85 -8.84 -21.31 -14.24
C GLY A 85 -8.48 -20.32 -13.13
N ALA A 86 -9.28 -19.27 -12.97
CA ALA A 86 -9.11 -18.29 -11.89
C ALA A 86 -10.48 -17.85 -11.35
N HIS A 87 -10.90 -18.42 -10.22
CA HIS A 87 -12.15 -18.04 -9.54
C HIS A 87 -11.90 -16.89 -8.55
N LEU A 88 -10.78 -16.96 -7.84
CA LEU A 88 -10.28 -15.91 -6.96
C LEU A 88 -8.94 -15.43 -7.52
N LEU A 89 -8.85 -14.15 -7.85
CA LEU A 89 -7.63 -13.55 -8.37
C LEU A 89 -7.08 -12.55 -7.36
N VAL A 90 -5.85 -12.78 -6.89
CA VAL A 90 -5.10 -11.80 -6.11
C VAL A 90 -4.13 -11.08 -7.05
N ALA A 91 -4.11 -9.75 -7.04
CA ALA A 91 -3.33 -9.00 -8.00
C ALA A 91 -2.73 -7.69 -7.48
N THR A 92 -1.58 -7.30 -8.01
CA THR A 92 -1.13 -5.90 -7.93
C THR A 92 -1.75 -5.09 -9.07
N PRO A 93 -2.20 -3.83 -8.86
CA PRO A 93 -2.93 -3.04 -9.86
C PRO A 93 -2.24 -2.97 -11.22
N GLY A 94 -0.94 -2.65 -11.26
CA GLY A 94 -0.20 -2.52 -12.52
C GLY A 94 -0.19 -3.80 -13.38
N ARG A 95 0.05 -4.98 -12.77
CA ARG A 95 0.03 -6.27 -13.50
C ARG A 95 -1.39 -6.67 -13.91
N LEU A 96 -2.39 -6.38 -13.09
CA LEU A 96 -3.78 -6.66 -13.44
C LEU A 96 -4.20 -5.86 -14.69
N ASN A 97 -3.87 -4.58 -14.73
CA ASN A 97 -4.19 -3.72 -15.87
C ASN A 97 -3.55 -4.24 -17.17
N ASP A 98 -2.28 -4.63 -17.15
CA ASP A 98 -1.59 -5.26 -18.30
C ASP A 98 -2.33 -6.55 -18.78
N LEU A 99 -2.78 -7.40 -17.85
CA LEU A 99 -3.51 -8.62 -18.19
C LEU A 99 -4.93 -8.36 -18.74
N ILE A 100 -5.58 -7.28 -18.30
CA ILE A 100 -6.88 -6.83 -18.85
C ILE A 100 -6.67 -6.31 -20.27
N GLN A 101 -5.67 -5.45 -20.49
CA GLN A 101 -5.35 -4.88 -21.81
C GLN A 101 -4.97 -5.97 -22.83
N ARG A 102 -4.28 -7.03 -22.39
CA ARG A 102 -3.98 -8.22 -23.21
C ARG A 102 -5.17 -9.15 -23.44
N GLY A 103 -6.34 -8.85 -22.88
CA GLY A 103 -7.54 -9.68 -22.99
C GLY A 103 -7.42 -11.04 -22.27
N ARG A 104 -6.53 -11.17 -21.28
CA ARG A 104 -6.35 -12.42 -20.51
C ARG A 104 -7.26 -12.50 -19.30
N VAL A 105 -7.67 -11.35 -18.76
CA VAL A 105 -8.60 -11.25 -17.63
C VAL A 105 -9.76 -10.32 -18.02
N GLY A 106 -10.99 -10.71 -17.68
CA GLY A 106 -12.18 -9.86 -17.71
C GLY A 106 -12.81 -9.80 -16.33
N LEU A 107 -13.46 -8.69 -16.01
CA LEU A 107 -13.99 -8.42 -14.68
C LEU A 107 -15.52 -8.53 -14.63
N ALA A 108 -16.17 -8.88 -15.74
CA ALA A 108 -17.64 -9.01 -15.84
C ALA A 108 -18.30 -9.91 -14.79
N ASN A 109 -17.58 -10.89 -14.25
CA ASN A 109 -18.10 -11.81 -13.24
C ASN A 109 -17.72 -11.43 -11.80
N VAL A 110 -16.99 -10.33 -11.58
CA VAL A 110 -16.54 -9.93 -10.25
C VAL A 110 -17.74 -9.56 -9.39
N ARG A 111 -18.05 -10.40 -8.41
CA ARG A 111 -19.05 -10.16 -7.36
C ARG A 111 -18.44 -9.58 -6.10
N TYR A 112 -17.17 -9.89 -5.86
CA TYR A 112 -16.43 -9.46 -4.67
C TYR A 112 -15.16 -8.72 -5.08
N LEU A 113 -15.07 -7.45 -4.68
CA LEU A 113 -13.87 -6.63 -4.85
C LEU A 113 -13.27 -6.35 -3.47
N VAL A 114 -11.99 -6.65 -3.29
CA VAL A 114 -11.25 -6.30 -2.07
C VAL A 114 -10.08 -5.41 -2.42
N LEU A 115 -9.95 -4.28 -1.72
CA LEU A 115 -8.80 -3.39 -1.74
C LEU A 115 -8.09 -3.50 -0.39
N ASP A 116 -6.97 -4.23 -0.33
CA ASP A 116 -6.19 -4.37 0.91
C ASP A 116 -4.98 -3.42 0.92
N GLU A 117 -4.80 -2.71 2.04
CA GLU A 117 -3.83 -1.61 2.20
C GLU A 117 -4.02 -0.51 1.14
N ALA A 118 -5.24 0.04 1.09
CA ALA A 118 -5.65 1.04 0.11
C ALA A 118 -4.88 2.36 0.23
N ASP A 119 -4.63 2.84 1.44
CA ASP A 119 -3.72 3.96 1.74
C ASP A 119 -2.39 3.78 1.02
N ARG A 120 -1.80 2.61 1.18
CA ARG A 120 -0.51 2.31 0.61
C ARG A 120 -0.53 2.15 -0.90
N MET A 121 -1.64 1.71 -1.47
CA MET A 121 -1.79 1.73 -2.93
C MET A 121 -1.77 3.17 -3.47
N LEU A 122 -2.39 4.12 -2.78
CA LEU A 122 -2.33 5.54 -3.15
C LEU A 122 -0.92 6.12 -2.98
N ASP A 123 -0.23 5.79 -1.88
CA ASP A 123 1.17 6.22 -1.65
C ASP A 123 2.12 5.78 -2.77
N MET A 124 1.87 4.59 -3.34
CA MET A 124 2.63 4.04 -4.47
C MET A 124 2.18 4.59 -5.83
N GLY A 125 1.23 5.51 -5.85
CA GLY A 125 0.71 6.14 -7.07
C GLY A 125 -0.17 5.21 -7.91
N PHE A 126 -0.77 4.17 -7.31
CA PHE A 126 -1.63 3.22 -8.04
C PHE A 126 -3.07 3.72 -8.25
N GLU A 127 -3.43 4.92 -7.77
CA GLU A 127 -4.79 5.45 -7.92
C GLU A 127 -5.28 5.42 -9.37
N PRO A 128 -4.52 5.88 -10.38
CA PRO A 128 -5.00 5.90 -11.76
C PRO A 128 -5.30 4.49 -12.28
N GLN A 129 -4.45 3.51 -11.96
CA GLN A 129 -4.63 2.12 -12.38
C GLN A 129 -5.84 1.48 -11.67
N ILE A 130 -6.04 1.78 -10.39
CA ILE A 130 -7.20 1.25 -9.65
C ILE A 130 -8.49 1.81 -10.24
N ARG A 131 -8.56 3.12 -10.52
CA ARG A 131 -9.73 3.72 -11.17
C ARG A 131 -9.97 3.14 -12.57
N GLU A 132 -8.93 2.91 -13.35
CA GLU A 132 -9.05 2.25 -14.67
C GLU A 132 -9.65 0.83 -14.55
N ILE A 133 -9.19 0.06 -13.57
CA ILE A 133 -9.68 -1.31 -13.31
C ILE A 133 -11.14 -1.30 -12.83
N VAL A 134 -11.50 -0.40 -11.92
CA VAL A 134 -12.81 -0.43 -11.23
C VAL A 134 -13.89 0.31 -12.01
N GLU A 135 -13.57 1.44 -12.63
CA GLU A 135 -14.55 2.34 -13.27
C GLU A 135 -14.59 2.18 -14.80
N ARG A 136 -13.47 1.81 -15.44
CA ARG A 136 -13.34 1.82 -16.91
C ARG A 136 -13.27 0.44 -17.55
N SER A 137 -13.23 -0.62 -16.75
CA SER A 137 -13.24 -2.01 -17.23
C SER A 137 -14.66 -2.59 -17.22
N ASP A 138 -14.81 -3.85 -17.62
CA ASP A 138 -16.09 -4.58 -17.63
C ASP A 138 -16.58 -5.01 -16.24
N MET A 139 -16.10 -4.39 -15.15
CA MET A 139 -16.50 -4.74 -13.79
C MET A 139 -17.94 -4.28 -13.49
N PRO A 140 -18.80 -5.10 -12.84
CA PRO A 140 -20.11 -4.66 -12.36
C PRO A 140 -20.02 -3.41 -11.50
N THR A 141 -20.97 -2.48 -11.62
CA THR A 141 -20.89 -1.16 -10.97
C THR A 141 -21.03 -1.23 -9.45
N THR A 142 -20.61 -0.15 -8.77
CA THR A 142 -20.72 -0.01 -7.31
C THR A 142 -22.20 -0.20 -6.89
N GLY A 143 -22.46 -1.13 -5.96
CA GLY A 143 -23.81 -1.54 -5.55
C GLY A 143 -24.32 -2.83 -6.20
N GLN A 144 -23.76 -3.25 -7.35
CA GLN A 144 -24.04 -4.56 -7.97
C GLN A 144 -23.02 -5.64 -7.55
N ARG A 145 -21.87 -5.21 -7.03
CA ARG A 145 -20.83 -6.03 -6.41
C ARG A 145 -20.66 -5.64 -4.95
N LEU A 146 -20.18 -6.55 -4.12
CA LEU A 146 -19.73 -6.26 -2.77
C LEU A 146 -18.27 -5.79 -2.80
N THR A 147 -18.02 -4.56 -2.37
CA THR A 147 -16.67 -4.00 -2.26
C THR A 147 -16.27 -3.91 -0.79
N LEU A 148 -15.08 -4.42 -0.45
CA LEU A 148 -14.45 -4.27 0.86
C LEU A 148 -13.15 -3.48 0.71
N MET A 149 -12.94 -2.50 1.57
CA MET A 149 -11.72 -1.70 1.59
C MET A 149 -11.08 -1.74 2.97
N PHE A 150 -9.79 -2.07 3.01
CA PHE A 150 -8.98 -2.13 4.23
C PHE A 150 -7.84 -1.13 4.14
N SER A 151 -7.72 -0.29 5.16
CA SER A 151 -6.73 0.78 5.24
C SER A 151 -6.30 0.96 6.70
N ALA A 152 -5.03 1.22 6.95
CA ALA A 152 -4.52 1.51 8.30
C ALA A 152 -4.77 2.98 8.67
N THR A 153 -4.66 3.87 7.69
CA THR A 153 -4.95 5.29 7.79
C THR A 153 -6.21 5.64 7.00
N PHE A 154 -6.78 6.82 7.25
CA PHE A 154 -7.98 7.29 6.55
C PHE A 154 -7.88 8.77 6.14
N PRO A 155 -6.83 9.15 5.39
CA PRO A 155 -6.65 10.51 4.88
C PRO A 155 -7.74 10.87 3.87
N LYS A 156 -7.80 12.15 3.50
CA LYS A 156 -8.83 12.66 2.57
C LYS A 156 -8.91 11.88 1.26
N GLN A 157 -7.77 11.50 0.67
CA GLN A 157 -7.77 10.74 -0.58
C GLN A 157 -8.39 9.34 -0.42
N ILE A 158 -8.18 8.68 0.73
CA ILE A 158 -8.83 7.39 1.02
C ILE A 158 -10.32 7.56 1.28
N GLN A 159 -10.74 8.66 1.90
CA GLN A 159 -12.16 8.97 2.07
C GLN A 159 -12.86 9.19 0.73
N GLU A 160 -12.19 9.88 -0.21
CA GLU A 160 -12.67 10.08 -1.58
C GLU A 160 -12.76 8.73 -2.32
N LEU A 161 -11.73 7.90 -2.23
CA LEU A 161 -11.73 6.55 -2.82
C LEU A 161 -12.85 5.67 -2.24
N ALA A 162 -13.07 5.71 -0.92
CA ALA A 162 -14.16 5.01 -0.25
C ALA A 162 -15.52 5.44 -0.79
N ARG A 163 -15.72 6.75 -0.95
CA ARG A 163 -16.96 7.34 -1.45
C ARG A 163 -17.26 6.90 -2.89
N ASP A 164 -16.24 6.75 -3.72
CA ASP A 164 -16.40 6.41 -5.13
C ASP A 164 -16.65 4.90 -5.32
N PHE A 165 -15.99 4.04 -4.54
CA PHE A 165 -16.00 2.59 -4.76
C PHE A 165 -16.94 1.79 -3.86
N LEU A 166 -17.44 2.38 -2.78
CA LEU A 166 -18.32 1.73 -1.82
C LEU A 166 -19.75 2.30 -1.92
N HIS A 167 -20.75 1.42 -1.79
CA HIS A 167 -22.17 1.78 -1.74
C HIS A 167 -22.72 1.47 -0.35
N ASP A 168 -23.41 2.43 0.29
CA ASP A 168 -24.06 2.28 1.61
C ASP A 168 -23.23 1.48 2.63
N TYR A 169 -21.94 1.86 2.76
CA TYR A 169 -20.96 1.04 3.46
C TYR A 169 -20.94 1.28 4.97
N VAL A 170 -20.72 0.19 5.70
CA VAL A 170 -20.41 0.21 7.13
C VAL A 170 -18.94 0.60 7.32
N PHE A 171 -18.68 1.64 8.11
CA PHE A 171 -17.35 2.03 8.51
C PHE A 171 -16.98 1.36 9.83
N LEU A 172 -15.95 0.50 9.80
CA LEU A 172 -15.44 -0.19 10.98
C LEU A 172 -14.06 0.35 11.35
N ALA A 173 -13.95 0.96 12.52
CA ALA A 173 -12.67 1.35 13.11
C ALA A 173 -12.32 0.42 14.28
N ILE A 174 -11.18 -0.26 14.18
CA ILE A 174 -10.62 -1.06 15.28
C ILE A 174 -9.53 -0.22 15.94
N GLY A 175 -9.81 0.28 17.14
CA GLY A 175 -8.97 1.29 17.79
C GLY A 175 -9.10 2.67 17.12
N ARG A 176 -8.11 3.54 17.31
CA ARG A 176 -8.04 4.83 16.62
C ARG A 176 -7.33 4.65 15.28
N VAL A 177 -7.96 5.10 14.21
CA VAL A 177 -7.40 5.09 12.85
C VAL A 177 -6.09 5.87 12.82
N GLY A 178 -5.03 5.31 12.22
CA GLY A 178 -3.70 5.90 12.22
C GLY A 178 -2.95 5.84 13.56
N SER A 179 -3.50 5.19 14.60
CA SER A 179 -2.81 4.99 15.87
C SER A 179 -2.00 3.69 15.88
N THR A 180 -1.09 3.58 16.85
CA THR A 180 -0.21 2.42 17.03
C THR A 180 -0.91 1.34 17.84
N SER A 181 -0.44 0.09 17.71
CA SER A 181 -0.92 -1.00 18.57
C SER A 181 -0.44 -0.79 20.00
N GLN A 182 -1.33 -0.93 20.98
CA GLN A 182 -0.98 -0.86 22.41
C GLN A 182 0.06 -1.91 22.83
N ASN A 183 0.24 -2.96 22.03
CA ASN A 183 1.22 -4.02 22.29
C ASN A 183 2.66 -3.65 21.88
N ILE A 184 2.92 -2.40 21.48
CA ILE A 184 4.24 -1.95 21.06
C ILE A 184 4.79 -0.96 22.08
N THR A 185 5.84 -1.35 22.80
CA THR A 185 6.63 -0.43 23.61
C THR A 185 7.51 0.43 22.71
N GLN A 186 7.29 1.73 22.71
CA GLN A 186 8.00 2.69 21.88
C GLN A 186 9.01 3.46 22.72
N LYS A 187 10.28 3.47 22.29
CA LYS A 187 11.36 4.24 22.91
C LYS A 187 11.96 5.19 21.89
N ILE A 188 11.94 6.49 22.18
CA ILE A 188 12.58 7.51 21.36
C ILE A 188 13.85 7.95 22.08
N VAL A 189 14.98 7.83 21.40
CA VAL A 189 16.30 8.18 21.95
C VAL A 189 16.94 9.24 21.08
N TRP A 190 17.53 10.26 21.72
CA TRP A 190 18.34 11.24 21.01
C TRP A 190 19.69 10.60 20.64
N VAL A 191 20.01 10.52 19.35
CA VAL A 191 21.24 9.90 18.86
C VAL A 191 21.78 10.68 17.67
N GLU A 192 22.98 11.25 17.82
CA GLU A 192 23.66 11.95 16.75
C GLU A 192 24.07 11.00 15.62
N GLU A 193 24.17 11.51 14.39
CA GLU A 193 24.46 10.67 13.20
C GLU A 193 25.75 9.84 13.34
N ALA A 194 26.77 10.41 13.98
CA ALA A 194 28.04 9.74 14.21
C ALA A 194 27.93 8.58 15.22
N GLU A 195 26.95 8.64 16.13
CA GLU A 195 26.78 7.71 17.25
C GLU A 195 25.74 6.63 16.97
N LYS A 196 24.92 6.78 15.91
CA LYS A 196 23.87 5.79 15.58
C LYS A 196 24.39 4.37 15.44
N ARG A 197 25.58 4.20 14.83
CA ARG A 197 26.17 2.86 14.63
C ARG A 197 26.61 2.21 15.93
N SER A 198 27.28 2.95 16.81
CA SER A 198 27.67 2.44 18.13
C SER A 198 26.44 2.11 18.97
N PHE A 199 25.45 3.00 19.00
CA PHE A 199 24.22 2.78 19.74
C PHE A 199 23.43 1.56 19.22
N LEU A 200 23.43 1.34 17.90
CA LEU A 200 22.83 0.14 17.31
C LEU A 200 23.52 -1.14 17.81
N LEU A 201 24.86 -1.16 17.87
CA LEU A 201 25.59 -2.32 18.39
C LEU A 201 25.22 -2.62 19.85
N ASP A 202 25.10 -1.58 20.68
CA ASP A 202 24.69 -1.73 22.09
C ASP A 202 23.29 -2.34 22.19
N LEU A 203 22.33 -1.87 21.38
CA LEU A 203 20.98 -2.44 21.34
C LEU A 203 20.98 -3.91 20.90
N LEU A 204 21.75 -4.25 19.86
CA LEU A 204 21.83 -5.61 19.33
C LEU A 204 22.50 -6.57 20.31
N ASN A 205 23.49 -6.11 21.08
CA ASN A 205 24.14 -6.89 22.12
C ASN A 205 23.18 -7.22 23.28
N ILE A 206 22.32 -6.29 23.66
CA ILE A 206 21.31 -6.50 24.72
C ILE A 206 20.24 -7.51 24.27
N GLN A 207 19.95 -7.59 22.97
CA GLN A 207 18.88 -8.40 22.39
C GLN A 207 19.38 -9.42 21.36
N SER A 208 20.44 -10.16 21.68
CA SER A 208 21.13 -11.08 20.75
C SER A 208 20.21 -12.11 20.07
N ASP A 209 19.14 -12.53 20.75
CA ASP A 209 18.27 -13.64 20.32
C ASP A 209 16.94 -13.16 19.68
N ALA A 210 16.84 -11.86 19.39
CA ALA A 210 15.63 -11.25 18.86
C ALA A 210 15.70 -11.06 17.34
N LEU A 211 14.64 -11.49 16.63
CA LEU A 211 14.42 -11.08 15.24
C LEU A 211 14.24 -9.55 15.20
N THR A 212 15.21 -8.88 14.58
CA THR A 212 15.35 -7.42 14.62
C THR A 212 15.26 -6.84 13.22
N LEU A 213 14.32 -5.92 13.02
CA LEU A 213 14.13 -5.21 11.76
C LEU A 213 14.65 -3.78 11.90
N VAL A 214 15.68 -3.44 11.15
CA VAL A 214 16.33 -2.13 11.19
C VAL A 214 15.93 -1.32 9.95
N PHE A 215 15.23 -0.21 10.15
CA PHE A 215 14.84 0.69 9.08
C PHE A 215 15.86 1.80 8.86
N VAL A 216 16.27 1.94 7.61
CA VAL A 216 17.15 3.03 7.12
C VAL A 216 16.46 3.80 6.00
N GLU A 217 16.87 5.05 5.79
CA GLU A 217 16.23 5.91 4.79
C GLU A 217 16.62 5.51 3.35
N THR A 218 17.91 5.26 3.11
CA THR A 218 18.46 5.10 1.75
C THR A 218 18.90 3.69 1.45
N LYS A 219 18.86 3.30 0.16
CA LYS A 219 19.33 1.99 -0.32
C LYS A 219 20.82 1.78 -0.03
N ARG A 220 21.64 2.80 -0.31
CA ARG A 220 23.07 2.79 0.01
C ARG A 220 23.32 2.68 1.51
N GLY A 221 22.51 3.36 2.33
CA GLY A 221 22.57 3.23 3.78
C GLY A 221 22.29 1.80 4.24
N ALA A 222 21.39 1.07 3.58
CA ALA A 222 21.11 -0.33 3.90
C ALA A 222 22.32 -1.23 3.64
N ASP A 223 22.95 -1.10 2.47
CA ASP A 223 24.14 -1.88 2.12
C ASP A 223 25.33 -1.55 3.03
N MET A 224 25.56 -0.25 3.31
CA MET A 224 26.64 0.17 4.21
C MET A 224 26.44 -0.32 5.65
N LEU A 225 25.19 -0.34 6.13
CA LEU A 225 24.88 -0.82 7.47
C LEU A 225 24.97 -2.35 7.56
N GLU A 226 24.54 -3.07 6.52
CA GLU A 226 24.73 -4.52 6.39
C GLU A 226 26.22 -4.87 6.44
N GLU A 227 27.06 -4.22 5.64
CA GLU A 227 28.51 -4.44 5.63
C GLU A 227 29.14 -4.14 7.00
N PHE A 228 28.76 -3.03 7.62
CA PHE A 228 29.22 -2.66 8.96
C PHE A 228 28.89 -3.73 10.01
N LEU A 229 27.66 -4.25 10.00
CA LEU A 229 27.21 -5.28 10.94
C LEU A 229 27.90 -6.63 10.66
N CYS A 230 28.07 -7.01 9.39
CA CYS A 230 28.85 -8.20 9.00
C CYS A 230 30.29 -8.13 9.52
N ASN A 231 30.95 -6.98 9.43
CA ASN A 231 32.30 -6.77 9.95
C ASN A 231 32.38 -6.91 11.48
N HIS A 232 31.27 -6.67 12.18
CA HIS A 232 31.11 -6.91 13.62
C HIS A 232 30.56 -8.30 13.94
N GLN A 233 30.64 -9.25 13.00
CA GLN A 233 30.26 -10.66 13.15
C GLN A 233 28.76 -10.90 13.40
N TYR A 234 27.91 -9.94 13.05
CA TYR A 234 26.46 -10.14 13.07
C TYR A 234 25.97 -10.87 11.83
N SER A 235 25.04 -11.81 12.03
CA SER A 235 24.32 -12.46 10.93
C SER A 235 23.18 -11.55 10.45
N VAL A 236 23.44 -10.79 9.39
CA VAL A 236 22.53 -9.77 8.85
C VAL A 236 22.28 -9.99 7.36
N ASN A 237 21.15 -9.48 6.87
CA ASN A 237 20.87 -9.34 5.45
C ASN A 237 20.19 -8.00 5.19
N SER A 238 20.16 -7.52 3.94
CA SER A 238 19.45 -6.28 3.58
C SER A 238 18.39 -6.45 2.49
N ILE A 239 17.34 -5.64 2.58
CA ILE A 239 16.25 -5.58 1.60
C ILE A 239 15.99 -4.12 1.20
N HIS A 240 16.25 -3.82 -0.08
CA HIS A 240 15.98 -2.51 -0.68
C HIS A 240 15.48 -2.69 -2.13
N GLY A 241 15.28 -1.58 -2.84
CA GLY A 241 14.72 -1.59 -4.20
C GLY A 241 15.68 -2.07 -5.31
N ASP A 242 16.98 -2.14 -5.05
CA ASP A 242 17.98 -2.57 -6.04
C ASP A 242 18.30 -4.08 -5.93
N ARG A 243 17.84 -4.74 -4.84
CA ARG A 243 17.92 -6.19 -4.72
C ARG A 243 16.96 -6.83 -5.72
N SER A 244 17.44 -7.85 -6.42
CA SER A 244 16.58 -8.70 -7.23
C SER A 244 15.52 -9.37 -6.36
N GLN A 245 14.42 -9.77 -6.98
CA GLN A 245 13.35 -10.42 -6.24
C GLN A 245 13.80 -11.73 -5.57
N ALA A 246 14.60 -12.54 -6.26
CA ALA A 246 15.10 -13.80 -5.71
C ALA A 246 15.91 -13.54 -4.43
N GLN A 247 16.76 -12.50 -4.43
CA GLN A 247 17.50 -12.07 -3.25
C GLN A 247 16.59 -11.59 -2.12
N ARG A 248 15.52 -10.85 -2.43
CA ARG A 248 14.54 -10.40 -1.42
C ARG A 248 13.84 -11.59 -0.76
N GLU A 249 13.42 -12.58 -1.55
CA GLU A 249 12.76 -13.79 -1.06
C GLU A 249 13.71 -14.65 -0.23
N GLU A 250 14.96 -14.77 -0.65
CA GLU A 250 16.00 -15.45 0.11
C GLU A 250 16.30 -14.76 1.43
N ALA A 251 16.48 -13.44 1.43
CA ALA A 251 16.71 -12.64 2.64
C ALA A 251 15.55 -12.78 3.63
N LEU A 252 14.30 -12.69 3.16
CA LEU A 252 13.11 -12.93 3.98
C LEU A 252 13.05 -14.34 4.53
N LYS A 253 13.36 -15.34 3.70
CA LYS A 253 13.37 -16.75 4.12
C LYS A 253 14.47 -16.99 5.16
N SER A 254 15.64 -16.38 5.00
CA SER A 254 16.74 -16.47 5.95
C SER A 254 16.36 -15.83 7.29
N PHE A 255 15.76 -14.64 7.26
CA PHE A 255 15.26 -13.93 8.43
C PHE A 255 14.16 -14.71 9.17
N LYS A 256 13.16 -15.23 8.45
CA LYS A 256 12.06 -16.03 9.05
C LYS A 256 12.56 -17.30 9.75
N ASN A 257 13.66 -17.88 9.27
CA ASN A 257 14.28 -19.06 9.85
C ASN A 257 15.36 -18.71 10.90
N ALA A 258 15.47 -17.44 11.30
CA ALA A 258 16.49 -16.93 12.23
C ALA A 258 17.96 -17.20 11.82
N ARG A 259 18.23 -17.51 10.55
CA ARG A 259 19.60 -17.68 10.03
C ARG A 259 20.33 -16.34 9.93
N THR A 260 19.60 -15.29 9.56
CA THR A 260 20.04 -13.89 9.64
C THR A 260 19.02 -13.15 10.50
N PRO A 261 19.17 -13.15 11.85
CA PRO A 261 18.18 -12.58 12.77
C PRO A 261 18.05 -11.06 12.66
N ILE A 262 18.96 -10.39 11.95
CA ILE A 262 18.89 -8.95 11.69
C ILE A 262 18.59 -8.72 10.21
N LEU A 263 17.58 -7.89 9.94
CA LEU A 263 17.21 -7.47 8.60
C LEU A 263 17.25 -5.96 8.50
N VAL A 264 18.14 -5.44 7.64
CA VAL A 264 18.19 -4.00 7.34
C VAL A 264 17.30 -3.72 6.13
N ALA A 265 16.39 -2.75 6.23
CA ALA A 265 15.46 -2.48 5.15
C ALA A 265 15.17 -1.00 4.95
N THR A 266 14.93 -0.61 3.70
CA THR A 266 14.28 0.67 3.41
C THR A 266 12.77 0.54 3.50
N SER A 267 12.07 1.61 3.85
CA SER A 267 10.60 1.60 3.98
C SER A 267 9.90 1.10 2.74
N VAL A 268 10.34 1.54 1.56
CA VAL A 268 9.76 1.11 0.28
C VAL A 268 9.87 -0.40 0.09
N ALA A 269 10.95 -1.00 0.57
CA ALA A 269 11.22 -2.40 0.36
C ALA A 269 10.58 -3.30 1.42
N ALA A 270 10.52 -2.86 2.68
CA ALA A 270 9.87 -3.59 3.78
C ALA A 270 8.34 -3.43 3.81
N ARG A 271 7.82 -2.42 3.12
CA ARG A 271 6.40 -2.22 2.85
C ARG A 271 5.82 -3.51 2.22
N GLY A 272 4.82 -4.11 2.85
CA GLY A 272 4.06 -5.26 2.32
C GLY A 272 4.68 -6.62 2.53
N LEU A 273 5.84 -6.65 3.18
CA LEU A 273 6.43 -7.86 3.67
C LEU A 273 5.71 -8.25 4.96
N ASP A 274 5.09 -9.42 4.98
CA ASP A 274 4.73 -10.10 6.22
C ASP A 274 6.00 -10.73 6.77
N ILE A 275 6.56 -10.00 7.70
CA ILE A 275 7.69 -10.41 8.52
C ILE A 275 7.06 -10.79 9.86
N PRO A 276 6.58 -12.05 10.02
CA PRO A 276 6.00 -12.48 11.28
C PRO A 276 7.09 -12.51 12.35
N ASN A 277 6.69 -12.24 13.59
CA ASN A 277 7.51 -12.44 14.79
C ASN A 277 8.76 -11.54 14.89
N VAL A 278 8.76 -10.35 14.28
CA VAL A 278 9.75 -9.32 14.64
C VAL A 278 9.52 -8.96 16.11
N LYS A 279 10.54 -9.13 16.94
CA LYS A 279 10.49 -8.75 18.37
C LYS A 279 10.85 -7.28 18.52
N HIS A 280 11.87 -6.83 17.80
CA HIS A 280 12.37 -5.46 17.87
C HIS A 280 12.39 -4.78 16.51
N VAL A 281 11.73 -3.63 16.40
CA VAL A 281 11.88 -2.72 15.27
C VAL A 281 12.80 -1.58 15.69
N ILE A 282 13.84 -1.32 14.90
CA ILE A 282 14.74 -0.20 15.12
C ILE A 282 14.60 0.78 13.96
N ASN A 283 14.13 1.99 14.21
CA ASN A 283 14.23 3.08 13.23
C ASN A 283 15.61 3.72 13.39
N PHE A 284 16.58 3.20 12.64
CA PHE A 284 17.94 3.77 12.58
C PHE A 284 17.89 5.19 11.98
N ASP A 285 17.07 5.36 10.95
CA ASP A 285 16.66 6.66 10.44
C ASP A 285 15.15 6.80 10.59
N LEU A 286 14.67 7.83 11.28
CA LEU A 286 13.24 8.12 11.37
C LEU A 286 12.68 8.56 10.00
N PRO A 287 11.42 8.17 9.66
CA PRO A 287 10.77 8.67 8.46
C PRO A 287 10.43 10.16 8.59
N SER A 288 10.19 10.82 7.46
CA SER A 288 9.71 12.21 7.42
C SER A 288 8.21 12.35 7.64
N ASP A 289 7.47 11.25 7.65
CA ASP A 289 6.02 11.17 7.72
C ASP A 289 5.58 10.22 8.86
N ILE A 290 4.53 10.63 9.58
CA ILE A 290 4.08 9.91 10.78
C ILE A 290 3.32 8.63 10.44
N ASP A 291 2.59 8.59 9.33
CA ASP A 291 1.89 7.37 8.90
C ASP A 291 2.93 6.29 8.54
N GLU A 292 4.03 6.67 7.90
CA GLU A 292 5.17 5.78 7.69
C GLU A 292 5.79 5.28 9.00
N TYR A 293 5.94 6.13 10.01
CA TYR A 293 6.42 5.71 11.34
C TYR A 293 5.52 4.61 11.93
N VAL A 294 4.21 4.83 11.95
CA VAL A 294 3.21 3.86 12.44
C VAL A 294 3.31 2.54 11.67
N HIS A 295 3.48 2.61 10.35
CA HIS A 295 3.64 1.42 9.50
C HIS A 295 4.92 0.63 9.78
N ARG A 296 6.02 1.30 10.12
CA ARG A 296 7.30 0.67 10.46
C ARG A 296 7.20 -0.06 11.80
N ILE A 297 6.71 0.60 12.84
CA ILE A 297 6.63 -0.01 14.17
C ILE A 297 5.54 -1.10 14.24
N GLY A 298 4.50 -1.01 13.39
CA GLY A 298 3.48 -2.07 13.22
C GLY A 298 4.01 -3.38 12.61
N ARG A 299 5.32 -3.50 12.36
CA ARG A 299 5.99 -4.77 12.02
C ARG A 299 6.23 -5.63 13.26
N THR A 300 6.21 -5.07 14.46
CA THR A 300 6.24 -5.80 15.74
C THR A 300 4.87 -5.76 16.45
N GLY A 301 4.73 -6.43 17.60
CA GLY A 301 3.54 -6.35 18.45
C GLY A 301 2.28 -7.01 17.86
N ARG A 302 2.46 -8.06 17.04
CA ARG A 302 1.37 -8.78 16.34
C ARG A 302 0.89 -9.99 17.15
N ALA A 303 -0.35 -10.41 16.88
CA ALA A 303 -0.95 -11.65 17.40
C ALA A 303 -0.93 -11.79 18.95
N GLY A 304 -1.09 -10.67 19.67
CA GLY A 304 -1.10 -10.65 21.14
C GLY A 304 0.29 -10.67 21.79
N MET A 305 1.36 -10.76 21.01
CA MET A 305 2.72 -10.62 21.54
C MET A 305 3.07 -9.15 21.76
N LEU A 306 3.83 -8.88 22.82
CA LEU A 306 4.46 -7.59 23.03
C LEU A 306 5.62 -7.40 22.05
N GLY A 307 5.75 -6.20 21.53
CA GLY A 307 6.79 -5.78 20.62
C GLY A 307 7.54 -4.57 21.14
N GLN A 308 8.79 -4.41 20.74
CA GLN A 308 9.57 -3.20 21.03
C GLN A 308 9.86 -2.44 19.74
N ALA A 309 9.75 -1.12 19.81
CA ALA A 309 10.19 -0.20 18.77
C ALA A 309 11.15 0.84 19.37
N THR A 310 12.37 0.94 18.85
CA THR A 310 13.34 1.96 19.27
C THR A 310 13.67 2.86 18.09
N SER A 311 13.59 4.17 18.27
CA SER A 311 13.81 5.12 17.19
C SER A 311 14.88 6.13 17.53
N PHE A 312 15.83 6.31 16.62
CA PHE A 312 16.90 7.28 16.73
C PHE A 312 16.39 8.62 16.22
N PHE A 313 16.38 9.60 17.11
CA PHE A 313 15.94 10.96 16.83
C PHE A 313 17.13 11.90 16.87
N ASN A 314 17.18 12.83 15.93
CA ASN A 314 18.10 13.97 15.99
C ASN A 314 17.45 15.22 15.39
N GLU A 315 18.25 16.27 15.29
CA GLU A 315 17.84 17.57 14.76
C GLU A 315 17.15 17.53 13.38
N LYS A 316 17.49 16.55 12.53
CA LYS A 316 16.87 16.41 11.19
C LYS A 316 15.41 15.98 11.25
N ASN A 317 14.98 15.39 12.36
CA ASN A 317 13.63 14.83 12.53
C ASN A 317 12.64 15.79 13.21
N ARG A 318 13.00 17.06 13.39
CA ARG A 318 12.13 18.08 14.01
C ARG A 318 10.76 18.20 13.36
N ASN A 319 10.67 17.95 12.05
CA ASN A 319 9.42 18.05 11.30
C ASN A 319 8.33 17.09 11.81
N ILE A 320 8.69 15.91 12.30
CA ILE A 320 7.75 14.90 12.81
C ILE A 320 7.56 14.96 14.34
N ALA A 321 8.26 15.86 15.04
CA ALA A 321 8.31 15.88 16.50
C ALA A 321 6.92 16.06 17.14
N VAL A 322 6.09 16.95 16.58
CA VAL A 322 4.75 17.24 17.09
C VAL A 322 3.84 16.02 16.96
N ASP A 323 3.81 15.41 15.78
CA ASP A 323 2.95 14.25 15.53
C ASP A 323 3.42 13.02 16.32
N LEU A 324 4.75 12.85 16.46
CA LEU A 324 5.34 11.79 17.27
C LEU A 324 4.98 11.95 18.76
N LEU A 325 5.04 13.17 19.30
CA LEU A 325 4.62 13.46 20.66
C LEU A 325 3.15 13.10 20.90
N ASP A 326 2.28 13.48 19.97
CA ASP A 326 0.85 13.18 20.05
C ASP A 326 0.63 11.65 20.05
N ILE A 327 1.32 10.89 19.19
CA ILE A 327 1.24 9.41 19.18
C ILE A 327 1.74 8.78 20.49
N LEU A 328 2.88 9.21 21.03
CA LEU A 328 3.43 8.64 22.26
C LEU A 328 2.51 8.91 23.45
N SER A 329 1.98 10.13 23.53
CA SER A 329 1.04 10.53 24.59
C SER A 329 -0.25 9.70 24.52
N GLU A 330 -0.78 9.48 23.32
CA GLU A 330 -1.98 8.67 23.09
C GLU A 330 -1.78 7.18 23.38
N SER A 331 -0.58 6.66 23.13
CA SER A 331 -0.24 5.26 23.38
C SER A 331 0.32 5.02 24.79
N HIS A 332 0.25 6.01 25.67
CA HIS A 332 0.76 5.97 27.05
C HIS A 332 2.21 5.48 27.15
N GLN A 333 3.04 5.93 26.20
CA GLN A 333 4.46 5.61 26.17
C GLN A 333 5.26 6.64 26.96
N GLU A 334 6.49 6.29 27.29
CA GLU A 334 7.42 7.23 27.91
C GLU A 334 7.79 8.33 26.90
N VAL A 335 7.49 9.59 27.26
CA VAL A 335 7.80 10.76 26.45
C VAL A 335 9.07 11.40 26.99
N PRO A 336 10.15 11.49 26.20
CA PRO A 336 11.34 12.20 26.64
C PRO A 336 11.08 13.71 26.82
N GLU A 337 11.58 14.30 27.91
CA GLU A 337 11.36 15.73 28.23
C GLU A 337 11.81 16.66 27.10
N TRP A 338 12.91 16.32 26.41
CA TRP A 338 13.43 17.10 25.29
C TRP A 338 12.47 17.12 24.09
N LEU A 339 11.69 16.05 23.87
CA LEU A 339 10.73 15.96 22.77
C LEU A 339 9.51 16.88 23.01
N GLU A 340 9.09 17.01 24.27
CA GLU A 340 8.09 18.01 24.64
C GLU A 340 8.58 19.44 24.40
N GLY A 341 9.84 19.73 24.77
CA GLY A 341 10.47 21.02 24.54
C GLY A 341 10.45 21.42 23.07
N LEU A 342 10.93 20.52 22.20
CA LEU A 342 10.95 20.72 20.75
C LEU A 342 9.56 20.91 20.16
N SER A 343 8.57 20.16 20.65
CA SER A 343 7.19 20.29 20.18
C SER A 343 6.56 21.62 20.60
N LYS A 344 6.88 22.14 21.79
CA LYS A 344 6.45 23.47 22.26
C LYS A 344 7.08 24.58 21.41
N GLU A 345 8.33 24.43 21.01
CA GLU A 345 9.01 25.35 20.08
C GLU A 345 8.41 25.31 18.68
N ALA A 346 8.23 24.12 18.10
CA ALA A 346 7.64 23.95 16.77
C ALA A 346 6.20 24.50 16.68
N LYS A 347 5.41 24.34 17.75
CA LYS A 347 4.06 24.93 17.86
C LYS A 347 4.11 26.46 17.92
N LYS A 348 5.13 27.06 18.56
CA LYS A 348 5.34 28.51 18.59
C LYS A 348 5.77 29.06 17.22
N ASP A 349 6.66 28.38 16.51
CA ASP A 349 7.12 28.81 15.18
C ASP A 349 5.98 28.79 14.15
N ASN A 350 5.10 27.79 14.22
CA ASN A 350 3.88 27.74 13.40
C ASN A 350 2.87 28.85 13.76
N PHE A 351 2.83 29.29 15.02
CA PHE A 351 1.99 30.41 15.44
C PHE A 351 2.56 31.76 14.99
N SER A 352 3.88 31.93 15.05
CA SER A 352 4.59 33.13 14.56
C SER A 352 4.48 33.28 13.03
N ARG A 353 4.54 32.19 12.26
CA ARG A 353 4.31 32.22 10.80
C ARG A 353 2.86 32.55 10.42
N ARG A 354 1.88 32.22 11.26
CA ARG A 354 0.47 32.60 11.04
C ARG A 354 0.20 34.10 11.23
N ASN A 355 1.07 34.82 11.95
CA ASN A 355 0.86 36.24 12.21
C ASN A 355 1.45 37.17 11.13
N TYR A 356 2.20 36.61 10.15
CA TYR A 356 2.81 37.37 9.05
C TYR A 356 2.31 36.98 7.65
N GLY A 357 1.49 35.95 7.53
CA GLY A 357 0.95 35.46 6.25
C GLY A 357 -0.55 35.21 6.34
N GLY A 358 -1.33 36.07 5.72
CA GLY A 358 -2.79 36.04 5.70
C GLY A 358 -3.38 34.66 5.34
N GLY A 359 -4.26 34.22 6.24
CA GLY A 359 -5.24 33.14 6.14
C GLY A 359 -5.20 32.14 4.98
N ARG A 360 -4.99 30.86 5.32
CA ARG A 360 -5.76 29.72 4.78
C ARG A 360 -5.60 28.47 5.65
N ARG A 361 -6.73 28.06 6.26
CA ARG A 361 -7.18 26.72 6.66
C ARG A 361 -6.11 25.67 6.99
N ALA A 362 -5.95 25.35 8.29
CA ALA A 362 -5.46 24.03 8.71
C ALA A 362 -6.64 23.23 9.26
N GLY A 363 -6.91 22.08 8.62
CA GLY A 363 -7.90 21.10 9.05
C GLY A 363 -7.45 20.43 10.34
N GLY A 364 -8.38 20.34 11.30
CA GLY A 364 -8.18 19.57 12.51
C GLY A 364 -8.20 18.07 12.20
N PHE A 365 -7.20 17.37 12.74
CA PHE A 365 -7.22 15.94 12.93
C PHE A 365 -8.43 15.57 13.80
N GLY A 366 -9.30 14.74 13.25
CA GLY A 366 -10.47 14.22 13.94
C GLY A 366 -11.27 13.38 12.98
N ALA A 367 -11.37 12.08 13.28
CA ALA A 367 -12.19 11.11 12.58
C ALA A 367 -13.64 11.60 12.44
N ARG A 368 -13.93 12.32 11.36
CA ARG A 368 -15.27 12.77 11.01
C ARG A 368 -15.63 12.19 9.65
N ASP A 369 -16.64 11.35 9.67
CA ASP A 369 -17.37 10.95 8.47
C ASP A 369 -18.14 12.18 7.95
N TYR A 370 -17.82 12.62 6.74
CA TYR A 370 -18.41 13.82 6.12
C TYR A 370 -19.78 13.58 5.48
N ARG A 371 -20.38 12.39 5.65
CA ARG A 371 -21.68 12.03 5.04
C ARG A 371 -22.88 12.88 5.49
N ASN A 372 -22.74 13.86 6.40
CA ASN A 372 -23.85 14.67 6.86
C ASN A 372 -23.59 16.21 6.77
N PRO A 373 -23.95 16.88 5.65
CA PRO A 373 -23.86 18.34 5.51
C PRO A 373 -25.01 19.11 6.16
N THR A 374 -26.00 18.43 6.73
CA THR A 374 -27.25 19.05 7.19
C THR A 374 -27.43 18.90 8.68
N GLN A 375 -26.87 19.85 9.45
CA GLN A 375 -27.43 20.39 10.73
C GLN A 375 -26.38 21.24 11.46
N LEU A 376 -26.11 22.46 10.95
CA LEU A 376 -25.62 23.57 11.77
C LEU A 376 -26.43 24.83 11.42
N ARG A 377 -27.73 24.75 11.68
CA ARG A 377 -28.58 25.93 11.89
C ARG A 377 -29.07 25.87 13.34
N GLY A 378 -28.16 26.20 14.25
CA GLY A 378 -28.37 26.15 15.70
C GLY A 378 -28.00 27.46 16.36
N ASN A 379 -28.92 28.42 16.25
CA ASN A 379 -29.30 29.40 17.29
C ASN A 379 -28.22 29.83 18.31
N ARG A 380 -27.59 30.99 18.08
CA ARG A 380 -27.10 31.87 19.16
C ARG A 380 -27.64 33.28 18.93
N GLY A 381 -28.79 33.54 19.54
CA GLY A 381 -29.19 34.90 19.88
C GLY A 381 -28.38 35.39 21.08
N GLY A 382 -28.16 36.71 21.14
CA GLY A 382 -27.67 37.37 22.35
C GLY A 382 -26.71 38.53 22.11
N GLY A 383 -27.25 39.73 21.86
CA GLY A 383 -26.82 40.95 22.55
C GLY A 383 -25.73 41.81 21.93
N GLY A 384 -26.13 43.00 21.45
CA GLY A 384 -25.64 44.26 22.04
C GLY A 384 -24.76 45.18 21.20
N GLY A 385 -25.39 46.25 20.65
CA GLY A 385 -24.83 47.60 20.46
C GLY A 385 -23.87 47.78 19.28
N GLY A 386 -23.94 48.81 18.45
CA GLY A 386 -24.72 50.04 18.45
C GLY A 386 -24.01 51.04 17.52
N GLY A 387 -24.80 51.90 16.85
CA GLY A 387 -24.33 53.05 16.08
C GLY A 387 -24.11 52.75 14.58
N GLY A 388 -24.73 53.44 13.63
CA GLY A 388 -25.57 54.63 13.69
C GLY A 388 -25.40 55.42 12.39
N GLY A 389 -26.46 55.45 11.58
CA GLY A 389 -26.75 56.47 10.57
C GLY A 389 -25.87 56.46 9.30
N ASN A 390 -26.26 57.07 8.20
CA ASN A 390 -27.55 57.54 7.69
C ASN A 390 -27.23 58.06 6.27
N ARG A 391 -28.21 57.99 5.35
CA ARG A 391 -28.40 58.86 4.17
C ARG A 391 -27.43 58.65 2.98
N ALA A 392 -27.93 58.23 1.81
CA ALA A 392 -28.81 58.91 0.83
C ALA A 392 -28.03 59.77 -0.19
N GLY A 393 -28.41 59.63 -1.47
CA GLY A 393 -27.96 60.46 -2.61
C GLY A 393 -27.78 59.59 -3.86
N SER A 394 -28.80 59.45 -4.72
CA SER A 394 -29.04 60.26 -5.93
C SER A 394 -28.03 59.98 -7.05
N SER A 395 -28.37 59.18 -8.07
CA SER A 395 -29.00 59.58 -9.35
C SER A 395 -28.01 60.02 -10.44
N THR A 396 -28.40 59.81 -11.70
CA THR A 396 -27.77 60.10 -13.01
C THR A 396 -26.69 59.10 -13.46
N GLY A 397 -26.84 58.35 -14.56
CA GLY A 397 -27.05 58.76 -15.96
C GLY A 397 -25.68 58.66 -16.66
N GLY A 398 -25.42 58.13 -17.85
CA GLY A 398 -26.13 57.52 -18.97
C GLY A 398 -25.05 57.08 -19.99
N TYR A 399 -25.44 56.30 -20.99
CA TYR A 399 -24.80 55.99 -22.28
C TYR A 399 -23.39 56.57 -22.59
N ASN A 400 -22.43 55.74 -23.05
CA ASN A 400 -22.28 55.48 -24.50
C ASN A 400 -21.19 54.45 -24.85
N ASN A 401 -21.47 53.84 -26.00
CA ASN A 401 -20.69 52.94 -26.85
C ASN A 401 -19.38 53.55 -27.37
N HIS A 402 -18.32 52.76 -27.58
CA HIS A 402 -17.41 52.91 -28.74
C HIS A 402 -16.60 51.64 -29.04
N GLN A 403 -16.83 51.14 -30.25
CA GLN A 403 -16.02 50.20 -31.05
C GLN A 403 -14.68 50.81 -31.50
N GLN A 404 -13.72 49.92 -31.73
CA GLN A 404 -12.66 49.90 -32.77
C GLN A 404 -11.80 48.66 -32.40
N GLN A 405 -11.65 47.54 -33.13
CA GLN A 405 -11.64 47.18 -34.55
C GLN A 405 -10.66 47.98 -35.42
N TRP A 406 -9.48 47.41 -35.63
CA TRP A 406 -8.91 47.04 -36.95
C TRP A 406 -7.60 46.25 -36.71
N ASP A 407 -7.44 45.02 -37.20
CA ASP A 407 -7.16 44.60 -38.61
C ASP A 407 -5.67 44.79 -38.94
N GLY A 408 -4.92 43.94 -39.63
CA GLY A 408 -4.99 42.55 -40.11
C GLY A 408 -3.53 42.04 -40.01
N SER A 409 -3.00 41.00 -40.63
CA SER A 409 -3.32 40.12 -41.76
C SER A 409 -1.98 39.39 -41.99
N ASN A 410 -1.87 38.06 -41.99
CA ASN A 410 -2.08 37.16 -43.12
C ASN A 410 -0.77 36.35 -43.41
N SER A 411 -0.95 35.23 -44.13
CA SER A 411 0.01 34.24 -44.66
C SER A 411 0.41 33.11 -43.68
N GLY A 412 0.28 31.82 -44.00
CA GLY A 412 -0.21 31.13 -45.19
C GLY A 412 0.25 29.66 -45.18
N ALA A 413 -0.53 28.78 -45.86
CA ALA A 413 -0.12 27.55 -46.55
C ALA A 413 0.42 26.36 -45.69
N SER A 414 -0.32 25.23 -45.57
CA SER A 414 -0.21 23.98 -46.40
C SER A 414 1.19 23.34 -46.37
N GLY A 415 1.44 22.05 -46.08
CA GLY A 415 0.79 20.79 -46.45
C GLY A 415 1.89 19.75 -46.75
N ASN A 416 1.51 18.47 -46.82
CA ASN A 416 2.26 17.25 -47.23
C ASN A 416 3.24 16.63 -46.20
N MET A 417 3.12 15.35 -45.78
CA MET A 417 3.15 14.04 -46.48
C MET A 417 4.46 13.75 -47.23
N TRP A 418 5.12 12.64 -46.84
CA TRP A 418 5.92 11.63 -47.59
C TRP A 418 6.32 10.56 -46.53
N SER A 419 5.95 9.27 -46.59
CA SER A 419 6.41 8.18 -47.51
C SER A 419 7.94 8.13 -47.59
N GLY A 420 8.70 7.08 -47.32
CA GLY A 420 8.49 5.62 -47.30
C GLY A 420 9.70 4.99 -48.02
N ASP A 421 10.35 3.97 -47.43
CA ASP A 421 11.11 2.87 -48.10
C ASP A 421 11.84 2.06 -47.02
N HIS A 422 11.64 0.75 -46.83
CA HIS A 422 11.91 -0.45 -47.67
C HIS A 422 13.40 -0.72 -47.96
N SER A 423 13.89 -1.83 -47.39
CA SER A 423 14.74 -2.86 -48.02
C SER A 423 15.24 -3.83 -46.93
N THR A 424 14.66 -5.03 -46.81
CA THR A 424 15.03 -6.31 -47.45
C THR A 424 16.31 -6.97 -46.93
N GLY A 425 16.18 -8.24 -46.52
CA GLY A 425 17.11 -9.27 -47.00
C GLY A 425 17.63 -10.31 -45.98
N GLY A 426 17.09 -11.53 -46.08
CA GLY A 426 17.77 -12.81 -45.83
C GLY A 426 18.01 -13.20 -44.37
N GLY A 427 17.91 -14.45 -43.93
CA GLY A 427 17.78 -15.73 -44.61
C GLY A 427 18.28 -16.82 -43.65
N TYR A 428 17.48 -17.86 -43.46
CA TYR A 428 17.83 -19.25 -43.12
C TYR A 428 18.94 -19.53 -42.08
N ASP A 429 18.57 -20.16 -40.96
CA ASP A 429 19.16 -21.46 -40.65
C ASP A 429 18.28 -22.32 -39.74
N ARG A 430 18.12 -23.58 -40.18
CA ARG A 430 17.25 -24.62 -39.64
C ARG A 430 18.17 -25.73 -39.14
N PHE A 431 18.33 -25.87 -37.83
CA PHE A 431 18.92 -27.09 -37.26
C PHE A 431 17.85 -27.91 -36.53
N GLN A 432 17.44 -28.99 -37.20
CA GLN A 432 16.87 -30.18 -36.58
C GLN A 432 18.00 -30.94 -35.88
N GLN A 433 17.74 -31.38 -34.64
CA GLN A 433 18.32 -32.64 -34.19
C GLN A 433 17.28 -33.45 -33.43
N GLN A 434 17.11 -34.67 -33.92
CA GLN A 434 16.21 -35.71 -33.47
C GLN A 434 16.87 -36.55 -32.36
N THR A 435 16.04 -36.93 -31.40
CA THR A 435 15.90 -38.26 -30.75
C THR A 435 17.03 -38.90 -29.95
N GLY A 436 16.65 -39.27 -28.73
CA GLY A 436 17.16 -40.37 -27.91
C GLY A 436 16.71 -40.10 -26.46
N GLY A 437 15.71 -40.74 -25.86
CA GLY A 437 15.36 -42.15 -25.89
C GLY A 437 15.97 -42.83 -24.66
N GLY A 438 15.27 -42.80 -23.51
CA GLY A 438 15.77 -43.39 -22.25
C GLY A 438 14.69 -43.45 -21.17
N ASN A 439 14.06 -44.62 -21.09
CA ASN A 439 12.96 -45.02 -20.21
C ASN A 439 13.49 -45.48 -18.84
N ALA A 440 12.91 -45.04 -17.71
CA ALA A 440 13.05 -45.73 -16.42
C ALA A 440 11.98 -45.32 -15.38
N ASN A 441 11.07 -46.26 -15.13
CA ASN A 441 10.41 -46.63 -13.87
C ASN A 441 9.75 -45.57 -12.94
N SER A 442 8.42 -45.61 -12.97
CA SER A 442 7.51 -45.88 -11.84
C SER A 442 8.11 -45.89 -10.42
N ARG A 443 7.57 -44.99 -9.56
CA ARG A 443 7.15 -45.28 -8.17
C ARG A 443 6.40 -44.07 -7.59
N GLN A 444 5.21 -44.34 -7.08
CA GLN A 444 4.38 -43.48 -6.23
C GLN A 444 3.72 -44.44 -5.21
N PRO A 445 3.24 -43.98 -4.05
CA PRO A 445 4.01 -43.42 -2.93
C PRO A 445 3.75 -44.21 -1.63
N ASP A 446 4.70 -44.18 -0.67
CA ASP A 446 4.46 -44.73 0.67
C ASP A 446 3.56 -43.81 1.51
N GLN A 447 2.40 -44.34 1.90
CA GLN A 447 1.53 -43.87 2.97
C GLN A 447 1.84 -44.70 4.22
N SER A 448 2.24 -44.09 5.33
CA SER A 448 2.17 -44.71 6.67
C SER A 448 2.62 -43.75 7.79
N TRP A 449 1.90 -42.66 8.03
CA TRP A 449 2.09 -41.84 9.25
C TRP A 449 0.73 -41.43 9.83
N TRP A 450 0.00 -42.42 10.35
CA TRP A 450 -1.06 -42.28 11.35
C TRP A 450 -0.97 -43.51 12.25
N ASP A 451 -0.56 -43.33 13.51
CA ASP A 451 -0.92 -44.14 14.69
C ASP A 451 0.18 -44.05 15.76
N SER A 452 0.04 -43.09 16.68
CA SER A 452 0.49 -43.24 18.07
C SER A 452 0.20 -41.97 18.87
N THR A 453 -0.90 -41.96 19.64
CA THR A 453 -0.92 -41.50 21.03
C THR A 453 -2.29 -41.81 21.63
N SER A 454 -2.29 -42.84 22.48
CA SER A 454 -3.24 -43.05 23.56
C SER A 454 -3.00 -42.05 24.67
#